data_AF-A0A918Y1S2-F1
#
_entry.id   AF-A0A918Y1S2-F1
#
_cell.length_a   1.000
_cell.length_b   1.000
_cell.length_c   1.000
_cell.angle_alpha   90.00
_cell.angle_beta   90.00
_cell.angle_gamma   90.00
#
_symmetry.space_group_name_H-M   'P 1'
#
loop_
_entity.id
_entity.type
_entity.pdbx_description
1 polymer ?
#
loop_
_entity_poly.entity_id
_entity_poly.type
_entity_poly.pdbx_seq_one_letter_code
_entity_poly.pdbx_strand_id
1 'polypeptide(L)'
;MTTPDADARAWLITAAPAPTVPPAWRPAGQGAGRHEPVFAEAPPGWPGPLPTPAAETSAAALHTLIRLWPDAAGAVEQAADAYTVPDRPPGPQGRLATAAAQWELVLVVDTGVSMAAWYPTVNAFAACVRDLPLFSEVHVVKLRTHRSATPDGLFDRDRLGAIGLGESTEGTRKMVLILTDGVGAAWKRRLLWPDLRRWAGCHTVAILNVLPHYNWHLSGIHTRSLRLRTSHPGCANRALLAEPSDSPSLPGEAGPEQCASLFIPVLEIRKRWLDQWARLLMSRRLPVRQHVLEIPEEGDVGTRVAAPAGAGELDTDPDRRIATFRTAASENSFALAVLLAAAPLNRHVMQLIAVELMPEADAGDLAAILTSGLITTVDDVPDHHDPFDAVTFDFLPGVRQRLLSLGETLKTRKVAKLLDTHLGPLVPAMRGIDRRMRSPDPASTPPPTRATHHYSRVELALLTALSGDSHPHRETAQALQCRLAELLP
;
A
#
# COMPACT_ATOMS: atom_id res chain seq x y z
N MET A 1 -18.08 -24.72 34.79
CA MET A 1 -18.80 -24.51 33.51
C MET A 1 -19.24 -23.06 33.47
N THR A 2 -18.32 -22.20 33.05
CA THR A 2 -18.50 -20.75 32.93
C THR A 2 -18.66 -20.41 31.45
N THR A 3 -19.82 -19.86 31.12
CA THR A 3 -20.17 -19.33 29.80
C THR A 3 -19.23 -18.18 29.42
N PRO A 4 -18.58 -18.19 28.25
CA PRO A 4 -18.10 -16.97 27.63
C PRO A 4 -19.23 -16.36 26.79
N ASP A 5 -19.07 -15.09 26.43
CA ASP A 5 -19.80 -14.36 25.39
C ASP A 5 -20.94 -13.42 25.82
N ALA A 6 -20.62 -12.48 26.72
CA ALA A 6 -21.40 -11.26 26.92
C ALA A 6 -20.74 -9.99 26.32
N ASP A 7 -19.45 -10.02 25.97
CA ASP A 7 -18.70 -8.82 25.52
C ASP A 7 -18.75 -8.55 24.00
N ALA A 8 -19.28 -9.47 23.19
CA ALA A 8 -19.36 -9.28 21.73
C ALA A 8 -20.49 -8.33 21.26
N ARG A 9 -21.40 -7.87 22.14
CA ARG A 9 -22.65 -7.19 21.75
C ARG A 9 -22.74 -5.68 21.98
N ALA A 10 -21.68 -4.99 22.38
CA ALA A 10 -21.72 -3.55 22.65
C ALA A 10 -21.36 -2.64 21.44
N TRP A 11 -21.49 -3.11 20.19
CA TRP A 11 -21.21 -2.34 18.97
C TRP A 11 -22.42 -1.62 18.37
N LEU A 12 -23.52 -1.47 19.13
CA LEU A 12 -24.69 -0.71 18.66
C LEU A 12 -24.45 0.80 18.77
N ILE A 13 -24.18 1.37 17.60
CA ILE A 13 -24.10 2.79 17.27
C ILE A 13 -25.36 3.52 17.80
N THR A 14 -25.22 4.38 18.81
CA THR A 14 -26.31 5.27 19.30
C THR A 14 -26.28 6.67 18.67
N ALA A 15 -25.83 6.80 17.42
CA ALA A 15 -25.94 8.08 16.69
C ALA A 15 -26.33 7.86 15.23
N ALA A 16 -27.29 8.64 14.75
CA ALA A 16 -27.85 8.57 13.40
C ALA A 16 -26.74 8.57 12.32
N PRO A 17 -26.93 7.84 11.21
CA PRO A 17 -26.04 7.93 10.05
C PRO A 17 -26.01 9.39 9.57
N ALA A 18 -24.81 9.94 9.38
CA ALA A 18 -24.66 11.23 8.71
C ALA A 18 -25.24 11.12 7.29
N PRO A 19 -25.96 12.14 6.79
CA PRO A 19 -26.52 12.11 5.45
C PRO A 19 -25.39 11.91 4.43
N THR A 20 -25.50 10.88 3.61
CA THR A 20 -24.58 10.60 2.50
C THR A 20 -24.71 11.70 1.46
N VAL A 21 -23.76 12.63 1.43
CA VAL A 21 -23.62 13.57 0.32
C VAL A 21 -22.95 12.79 -0.83
N PRO A 22 -23.59 12.65 -2.00
CA PRO A 22 -22.92 12.06 -3.15
C PRO A 22 -21.68 12.89 -3.49
N PRO A 23 -20.51 12.27 -3.72
CA PRO A 23 -19.30 13.02 -4.03
C PRO A 23 -19.50 13.78 -5.34
N ALA A 24 -19.30 15.10 -5.31
CA ALA A 24 -19.12 15.87 -6.53
C ALA A 24 -17.66 15.71 -6.94
N TRP A 25 -17.42 15.12 -8.11
CA TRP A 25 -16.08 15.02 -8.70
C TRP A 25 -15.83 16.22 -9.61
N ARG A 26 -14.58 16.65 -9.74
CA ARG A 26 -14.22 17.63 -10.78
C ARG A 26 -14.58 17.07 -12.16
N PRO A 27 -15.22 17.86 -13.05
CA PRO A 27 -15.57 17.41 -14.39
C PRO A 27 -14.33 16.94 -15.15
N ALA A 28 -14.40 15.75 -15.77
CA ALA A 28 -13.36 15.25 -16.66
C ALA A 28 -13.10 16.28 -17.78
N GLY A 29 -11.93 16.93 -17.74
CA GLY A 29 -11.52 17.92 -18.75
C GLY A 29 -11.04 19.28 -18.19
N GLN A 30 -11.38 19.66 -16.96
CA GLN A 30 -10.90 20.94 -16.38
C GLN A 30 -9.61 20.82 -15.56
N GLY A 31 -9.06 19.61 -15.43
CA GLY A 31 -7.75 19.31 -14.83
C GLY A 31 -6.96 18.25 -15.60
N ALA A 32 -7.28 18.02 -16.88
CA ALA A 32 -6.79 16.91 -17.70
C ALA A 32 -5.33 17.08 -18.17
N GLY A 33 -4.42 17.49 -17.29
CA GLY A 33 -3.10 16.88 -17.34
C GLY A 33 -3.29 15.44 -16.87
N ARG A 34 -2.92 14.44 -17.68
CA ARG A 34 -2.81 13.05 -17.17
C ARG A 34 -1.84 13.10 -15.99
N HIS A 35 -2.36 13.08 -14.76
CA HIS A 35 -1.52 13.08 -13.59
C HIS A 35 -0.70 11.80 -13.60
N GLU A 36 0.61 11.95 -13.43
CA GLU A 36 1.50 10.81 -13.40
C GLU A 36 1.09 9.85 -12.27
N PRO A 37 0.89 8.56 -12.58
CA PRO A 37 0.54 7.57 -11.57
C PRO A 37 1.70 7.44 -10.59
N VAL A 38 1.41 7.10 -9.33
CA VAL A 38 2.45 7.03 -8.29
C VAL A 38 3.41 5.86 -8.56
N PHE A 39 2.83 4.74 -9.00
CA PHE A 39 3.52 3.58 -9.53
C PHE A 39 3.20 3.42 -11.01
N ALA A 40 4.18 3.02 -11.84
CA ALA A 40 3.91 2.81 -13.25
C ALA A 40 2.87 1.70 -13.45
N GLU A 41 1.89 1.97 -14.30
CA GLU A 41 0.77 1.07 -14.60
C GLU A 41 1.21 -0.13 -15.46
N ALA A 42 0.34 -1.14 -15.53
CA ALA A 42 0.58 -2.31 -16.37
C ALA A 42 0.52 -1.91 -17.87
N PRO A 43 1.24 -2.63 -18.74
CA PRO A 43 1.19 -2.37 -20.17
C PRO A 43 -0.23 -2.51 -20.74
N PRO A 44 -0.59 -1.75 -21.80
CA PRO A 44 -1.88 -1.89 -22.47
C PRO A 44 -2.14 -3.34 -22.91
N GLY A 45 -3.37 -3.83 -22.69
CA GLY A 45 -3.79 -5.18 -23.07
C GLY A 45 -3.43 -6.28 -22.06
N TRP A 46 -2.78 -5.94 -20.94
CA TRP A 46 -2.66 -6.86 -19.81
C TRP A 46 -3.98 -6.90 -19.01
N PRO A 47 -4.29 -8.02 -18.33
CA PRO A 47 -5.44 -8.10 -17.44
C PRO A 47 -5.42 -6.99 -16.39
N GLY A 48 -6.61 -6.54 -15.99
CA GLY A 48 -6.75 -5.55 -14.94
C GLY A 48 -6.11 -6.02 -13.62
N PRO A 49 -5.71 -5.08 -12.75
CA PRO A 49 -5.11 -5.43 -11.46
C PRO A 49 -6.09 -6.23 -10.58
N LEU A 50 -5.54 -6.87 -9.53
CA LEU A 50 -6.35 -7.53 -8.49
C LEU A 50 -7.44 -6.58 -7.96
N PRO A 51 -8.63 -7.08 -7.59
CA PRO A 51 -9.69 -6.27 -7.02
C PRO A 51 -9.18 -5.50 -5.80
N THR A 52 -9.22 -4.19 -5.87
CA THR A 52 -8.80 -3.34 -4.75
C THR A 52 -10.00 -3.02 -3.86
N PRO A 53 -9.82 -2.78 -2.55
CA PRO A 53 -10.83 -2.10 -1.75
C PRO A 53 -11.32 -0.88 -2.53
N ALA A 54 -12.62 -0.57 -2.48
CA ALA A 54 -13.21 0.50 -3.28
C ALA A 54 -12.58 1.86 -2.91
N ALA A 55 -11.47 2.21 -3.57
CA ALA A 55 -10.67 3.39 -3.32
C ALA A 55 -11.52 4.64 -3.58
N GLU A 56 -12.36 4.59 -4.61
CA GLU A 56 -13.40 5.58 -4.90
C GLU A 56 -14.37 5.75 -3.73
N THR A 57 -14.93 4.67 -3.19
CA THR A 57 -15.86 4.74 -2.06
C THR A 57 -15.17 5.26 -0.80
N SER A 58 -13.90 4.91 -0.60
CA SER A 58 -13.10 5.37 0.52
C SER A 58 -12.76 6.85 0.39
N ALA A 59 -12.26 7.28 -0.77
CA ALA A 59 -11.98 8.68 -1.07
C ALA A 59 -13.26 9.54 -1.04
N ALA A 60 -14.40 9.02 -1.49
CA ALA A 60 -15.69 9.71 -1.40
C ALA A 60 -16.09 10.06 0.04
N ALA A 61 -15.64 9.31 1.05
CA ALA A 61 -15.87 9.66 2.46
C ALA A 61 -15.23 11.02 2.82
N LEU A 62 -14.09 11.35 2.21
CA LEU A 62 -13.40 12.63 2.40
C LEU A 62 -14.21 13.80 1.87
N HIS A 63 -15.10 13.60 0.90
CA HIS A 63 -15.97 14.66 0.39
C HIS A 63 -16.80 15.30 1.52
N THR A 64 -17.12 14.57 2.59
CA THR A 64 -17.82 15.13 3.76
C THR A 64 -17.06 16.29 4.42
N LEU A 65 -15.73 16.33 4.28
CA LEU A 65 -14.87 17.40 4.79
C LEU A 65 -15.11 18.75 4.10
N ILE A 66 -15.87 18.80 3.00
CA ILE A 66 -16.34 20.05 2.37
C ILE A 66 -17.06 20.97 3.38
N ARG A 67 -17.67 20.37 4.42
CA ARG A 67 -18.37 21.08 5.49
C ARG A 67 -17.43 21.76 6.49
N LEU A 68 -16.13 21.50 6.45
CA LEU A 68 -15.15 22.26 7.22
C LEU A 68 -15.00 23.69 6.73
N TRP A 69 -15.64 24.07 5.61
CA TRP A 69 -15.55 25.39 5.02
C TRP A 69 -16.87 26.15 5.18
N PRO A 70 -16.89 27.20 6.02
CA PRO A 70 -18.07 28.02 6.23
C PRO A 70 -18.63 28.61 4.93
N ASP A 71 -17.75 28.99 3.99
CA ASP A 71 -18.13 29.64 2.73
C ASP A 71 -18.66 28.66 1.66
N ALA A 72 -18.33 27.36 1.75
CA ALA A 72 -18.87 26.33 0.84
C ALA A 72 -20.27 25.86 1.25
N ALA A 73 -20.61 25.95 2.54
CA ALA A 73 -21.91 25.53 3.06
C ALA A 73 -23.07 26.39 2.54
N GLY A 74 -22.83 27.68 2.25
CA GLY A 74 -23.82 28.58 1.66
C GLY A 74 -24.28 28.18 0.24
N ALA A 75 -23.53 27.33 -0.46
CA ALA A 75 -23.91 26.84 -1.79
C ALA A 75 -24.69 25.51 -1.77
N VAL A 76 -24.72 24.80 -0.64
CA VAL A 76 -25.46 23.52 -0.50
C VAL A 76 -26.86 23.72 0.08
N GLU A 77 -27.10 24.82 0.79
CA GLU A 77 -28.38 25.09 1.46
C GLU A 77 -29.51 25.50 0.51
N GLN A 78 -29.23 25.88 -0.75
CA GLN A 78 -30.29 26.20 -1.73
C GLN A 78 -30.93 24.97 -2.42
N ALA A 79 -30.49 23.75 -2.08
CA ALA A 79 -31.11 22.52 -2.61
C ALA A 79 -32.08 21.85 -1.60
N ALA A 80 -32.29 22.44 -0.41
CA ALA A 80 -33.11 21.83 0.66
C ALA A 80 -34.54 22.39 0.79
N ASP A 81 -34.88 23.47 0.09
CA ASP A 81 -36.27 23.96 -0.01
C ASP A 81 -36.84 23.69 -1.41
N ALA A 82 -37.13 22.41 -1.69
CA ALA A 82 -37.82 21.98 -2.90
C ALA A 82 -39.07 21.16 -2.56
N TYR A 83 -40.07 21.82 -1.97
CA TYR A 83 -41.48 21.40 -2.04
C TYR A 83 -42.35 22.37 -2.86
N THR A 84 -41.74 23.27 -3.64
CA THR A 84 -42.47 24.08 -4.61
C THR A 84 -42.13 23.60 -6.00
N VAL A 85 -43.13 23.06 -6.72
CA VAL A 85 -43.03 22.71 -8.14
C VAL A 85 -42.74 23.99 -8.93
N PRO A 86 -41.58 24.14 -9.59
CA PRO A 86 -41.31 25.32 -10.41
C PRO A 86 -41.80 25.05 -11.84
N ASP A 87 -42.75 25.87 -12.30
CA ASP A 87 -43.33 25.81 -13.66
C ASP A 87 -42.43 26.49 -14.71
N ARG A 88 -41.10 26.32 -14.62
CA ARG A 88 -40.14 26.99 -15.52
C ARG A 88 -38.98 26.06 -15.90
N PRO A 89 -38.62 25.98 -17.20
CA PRO A 89 -37.48 25.18 -17.63
C PRO A 89 -36.17 25.72 -17.02
N PRO A 90 -35.21 24.83 -16.69
CA PRO A 90 -33.99 25.22 -15.99
C PRO A 90 -33.12 26.12 -16.88
N GLY A 91 -32.78 27.31 -16.38
CA GLY A 91 -31.73 28.16 -16.93
C GLY A 91 -30.33 27.58 -16.68
N PRO A 92 -29.27 28.17 -17.28
CA PRO A 92 -27.92 27.62 -17.21
C PRO A 92 -27.44 27.50 -15.76
N GLN A 93 -26.97 26.30 -15.39
CA GLN A 93 -26.52 25.99 -14.03
C GLN A 93 -25.45 26.98 -13.58
N GLY A 94 -25.75 27.72 -12.51
CA GLY A 94 -24.86 28.71 -11.92
C GLY A 94 -23.55 28.06 -11.48
N ARG A 95 -22.42 28.65 -11.90
CA ARG A 95 -21.08 28.37 -11.37
C ARG A 95 -21.14 28.45 -9.84
N LEU A 96 -20.81 27.36 -9.16
CA LEU A 96 -20.37 27.42 -7.77
C LEU A 96 -19.24 28.45 -7.70
N ALA A 97 -19.50 29.57 -7.04
CA ALA A 97 -18.47 30.53 -6.71
C ALA A 97 -17.45 29.81 -5.82
N THR A 98 -16.26 29.60 -6.36
CA THR A 98 -15.15 28.92 -5.68
C THR A 98 -14.68 29.79 -4.52
N ALA A 99 -15.20 29.55 -3.31
CA ALA A 99 -14.42 29.84 -2.12
C ALA A 99 -13.12 29.05 -2.28
N ALA A 100 -11.98 29.75 -2.44
CA ALA A 100 -10.69 29.12 -2.69
C ALA A 100 -10.46 28.04 -1.62
N ALA A 101 -10.23 26.80 -2.05
CA ALA A 101 -9.99 25.71 -1.12
C ALA A 101 -8.82 26.08 -0.21
N GLN A 102 -9.08 26.30 1.08
CA GLN A 102 -8.07 26.73 2.07
C GLN A 102 -7.11 25.60 2.47
N TRP A 103 -7.23 24.45 1.81
CA TRP A 103 -6.56 23.22 2.18
C TRP A 103 -5.78 22.63 1.02
N GLU A 104 -4.52 22.31 1.29
CA GLU A 104 -3.67 21.47 0.45
C GLU A 104 -3.64 20.05 1.01
N LEU A 105 -3.59 19.05 0.14
CA LEU A 105 -3.36 17.67 0.52
C LEU A 105 -1.91 17.29 0.23
N VAL A 106 -1.23 16.74 1.22
CA VAL A 106 0.05 16.04 1.04
C VAL A 106 -0.21 14.55 1.22
N LEU A 107 -0.25 13.82 0.11
CA LEU A 107 -0.36 12.37 0.07
C LEU A 107 1.05 11.76 0.10
N VAL A 108 1.46 11.27 1.27
CA VAL A 108 2.70 10.54 1.45
C VAL A 108 2.45 9.07 1.14
N VAL A 109 3.12 8.52 0.13
CA VAL A 109 2.93 7.14 -0.30
C VAL A 109 4.18 6.33 0.02
N ASP A 110 4.00 5.28 0.82
CA ASP A 110 5.04 4.30 1.06
C ASP A 110 5.39 3.51 -0.22
N THR A 111 6.67 3.41 -0.52
CA THR A 111 7.21 2.67 -1.66
C THR A 111 8.05 1.47 -1.20
N GLY A 112 7.78 0.93 -0.01
CA GLY A 112 8.36 -0.31 0.48
C GLY A 112 8.03 -1.50 -0.43
N VAL A 113 8.80 -2.59 -0.30
CA VAL A 113 8.71 -3.77 -1.17
C VAL A 113 7.29 -4.36 -1.22
N SER A 114 6.61 -4.43 -0.08
CA SER A 114 5.24 -4.95 0.03
C SER A 114 4.18 -4.05 -0.60
N MET A 115 4.45 -2.74 -0.73
CA MET A 115 3.56 -1.80 -1.41
C MET A 115 3.44 -2.08 -2.91
N ALA A 116 4.36 -2.87 -3.49
CA ALA A 116 4.24 -3.37 -4.86
C ALA A 116 2.96 -4.20 -5.09
N ALA A 117 2.42 -4.86 -4.06
CA ALA A 117 1.13 -5.54 -4.16
C ALA A 117 -0.07 -4.57 -4.19
N TRP A 118 0.09 -3.41 -3.55
CA TRP A 118 -0.97 -2.42 -3.31
C TRP A 118 -0.99 -1.27 -4.32
N TYR A 119 -0.08 -1.26 -5.29
CA TYR A 119 0.03 -0.19 -6.29
C TYR A 119 -1.29 0.21 -6.97
N PRO A 120 -2.22 -0.73 -7.30
CA PRO A 120 -3.48 -0.33 -7.95
C PRO A 120 -4.38 0.43 -6.97
N THR A 121 -4.39 0.02 -5.70
CA THR A 121 -5.16 0.71 -4.64
C THR A 121 -4.60 2.11 -4.43
N VAL A 122 -3.28 2.24 -4.42
CA VAL A 122 -2.58 3.52 -4.27
C VAL A 122 -2.87 4.45 -5.44
N ASN A 123 -2.70 3.98 -6.67
CA ASN A 123 -2.93 4.79 -7.87
C ASN A 123 -4.40 5.23 -7.95
N ALA A 124 -5.34 4.32 -7.70
CA ALA A 124 -6.77 4.64 -7.69
C ALA A 124 -7.10 5.67 -6.60
N PHE A 125 -6.62 5.48 -5.37
CA PHE A 125 -6.85 6.44 -4.28
C PHE A 125 -6.24 7.81 -4.59
N ALA A 126 -5.01 7.85 -5.11
CA ALA A 126 -4.32 9.08 -5.49
C ALA A 126 -5.04 9.82 -6.62
N ALA A 127 -5.60 9.11 -7.61
CA ALA A 127 -6.44 9.69 -8.65
C ALA A 127 -7.72 10.29 -8.04
N CYS A 128 -8.45 9.52 -7.23
CA CYS A 128 -9.68 10.00 -6.60
C CYS A 128 -9.45 11.27 -5.77
N VAL A 129 -8.42 11.33 -4.92
CA VAL A 129 -8.21 12.53 -4.08
C VAL A 129 -7.83 13.78 -4.86
N ARG A 130 -7.23 13.65 -6.05
CA ARG A 130 -6.96 14.77 -6.97
C ARG A 130 -8.24 15.30 -7.64
N ASP A 131 -9.19 14.41 -7.89
CA ASP A 131 -10.47 14.72 -8.50
C ASP A 131 -11.49 15.28 -7.51
N LEU A 132 -11.25 15.14 -6.20
CA LEU A 132 -12.08 15.79 -5.20
C LEU A 132 -11.94 17.32 -5.31
N PRO A 133 -13.06 18.09 -5.29
CA PRO A 133 -13.03 19.54 -5.17
C PRO A 133 -12.60 20.01 -3.77
N LEU A 134 -12.02 19.10 -2.97
CA LEU A 134 -11.68 19.33 -1.58
C LEU A 134 -10.38 20.16 -1.44
N PHE A 135 -9.42 19.99 -2.35
CA PHE A 135 -8.07 20.53 -2.16
C PHE A 135 -7.69 21.52 -3.26
N SER A 136 -7.05 22.62 -2.89
CA SER A 136 -6.47 23.58 -3.85
C SER A 136 -5.38 22.89 -4.66
N GLU A 137 -4.50 22.17 -3.97
CA GLU A 137 -3.39 21.42 -4.53
C GLU A 137 -3.24 20.06 -3.82
N VAL A 138 -2.80 19.05 -4.58
CA VAL A 138 -2.49 17.71 -4.07
C VAL A 138 -1.04 17.36 -4.40
N HIS A 139 -0.19 17.40 -3.40
CA HIS A 139 1.21 16.98 -3.49
C HIS A 139 1.33 15.49 -3.19
N VAL A 140 2.01 14.74 -4.05
CA VAL A 140 2.38 13.34 -3.78
C VAL A 140 3.84 13.27 -3.40
N VAL A 141 4.15 12.67 -2.26
CA VAL A 141 5.52 12.48 -1.76
C VAL A 141 5.78 10.99 -1.59
N LYS A 142 6.89 10.49 -2.14
CA LYS A 142 7.29 9.09 -1.98
C LYS A 142 8.06 8.91 -0.66
N LEU A 143 7.66 7.92 0.13
CA LEU A 143 8.30 7.49 1.36
C LEU A 143 9.05 6.17 1.11
N ARG A 144 10.38 6.20 1.22
CA ARG A 144 11.23 5.03 0.94
C ARG A 144 11.50 4.24 2.23
N THR A 145 10.77 3.15 2.46
CA THR A 145 10.89 2.32 3.69
C THR A 145 11.70 1.02 3.53
N HIS A 146 12.57 0.94 2.52
CA HIS A 146 13.39 -0.23 2.21
C HIS A 146 14.27 -0.68 3.40
N ARG A 147 14.79 -1.92 3.34
CA ARG A 147 15.56 -2.52 4.45
C ARG A 147 16.77 -1.68 4.88
N SER A 148 17.47 -1.08 3.90
CA SER A 148 18.63 -0.22 4.13
C SER A 148 18.29 1.24 4.43
N ALA A 149 17.01 1.57 4.67
CA ALA A 149 16.59 2.94 4.89
C ALA A 149 17.34 3.57 6.07
N THR A 150 17.92 4.73 5.79
CA THR A 150 18.48 5.67 6.77
C THR A 150 17.49 6.82 6.98
N PRO A 151 17.55 7.54 8.11
CA PRO A 151 16.66 8.70 8.34
C PRO A 151 16.69 9.75 7.23
N ASP A 152 17.84 9.92 6.57
CA ASP A 152 18.03 10.91 5.52
C ASP A 152 17.48 10.43 4.16
N GLY A 153 17.41 9.10 3.95
CA GLY A 153 16.92 8.50 2.70
C GLY A 153 15.40 8.29 2.62
N LEU A 154 14.66 8.54 3.71
CA LEU A 154 13.22 8.29 3.76
C LEU A 154 12.43 9.15 2.77
N PHE A 155 12.86 10.40 2.60
CA PHE A 155 12.17 11.41 1.79
C PHE A 155 13.18 12.18 0.95
N ASP A 156 12.69 12.77 -0.14
CA ASP A 156 13.36 13.87 -0.79
C ASP A 156 13.14 15.14 0.06
N ARG A 157 14.19 15.58 0.78
CA ARG A 157 14.12 16.70 1.72
C ARG A 157 13.91 18.04 1.01
N ASP A 158 14.43 18.23 -0.19
CA ASP A 158 14.22 19.44 -0.99
C ASP A 158 12.74 19.56 -1.38
N ARG A 159 12.14 18.44 -1.79
CA ARG A 159 10.70 18.39 -2.09
C ARG A 159 9.84 18.68 -0.87
N LEU A 160 10.19 18.15 0.31
CA LEU A 160 9.46 18.47 1.56
C LEU A 160 9.56 19.95 1.93
N GLY A 161 10.74 20.54 1.76
CA GLY A 161 10.99 21.97 1.98
C GLY A 161 10.20 22.85 1.01
N ALA A 162 10.16 22.50 -0.28
CA ALA A 162 9.40 23.24 -1.29
C ALA A 162 7.88 23.26 -1.00
N ILE A 163 7.35 22.18 -0.43
CA ILE A 163 5.94 22.10 0.02
C ILE A 163 5.75 22.87 1.33
N GLY A 164 6.81 23.15 2.10
CA GLY A 164 6.72 23.68 3.46
C GLY A 164 6.01 22.69 4.40
N LEU A 165 6.30 21.40 4.26
CA LEU A 165 5.70 20.36 5.10
C LEU A 165 6.39 20.34 6.48
N GLY A 166 5.59 20.42 7.55
CA GLY A 166 6.12 20.56 8.92
C GLY A 166 6.47 21.99 9.31
N GLU A 167 6.01 22.99 8.57
CA GLU A 167 6.05 24.40 8.94
C GLU A 167 4.62 24.93 9.16
N SER A 168 4.46 25.88 10.06
CA SER A 168 3.17 26.54 10.31
C SER A 168 3.04 27.73 9.35
N THR A 169 2.31 27.55 8.25
CA THR A 169 2.04 28.62 7.29
C THR A 169 0.78 29.40 7.67
N GLU A 170 0.86 30.73 7.75
CA GLU A 170 -0.31 31.59 7.90
C GLU A 170 -1.11 31.59 6.58
N GLY A 171 -2.36 31.09 6.60
CA GLY A 171 -3.23 31.04 5.42
C GLY A 171 -3.63 29.61 5.05
N THR A 172 -2.84 28.94 4.22
CA THR A 172 -3.18 27.59 3.72
C THR A 172 -2.92 26.51 4.77
N ARG A 173 -3.95 25.74 5.09
CA ARG A 173 -3.86 24.59 5.99
C ARG A 173 -3.46 23.35 5.18
N LYS A 174 -2.63 22.48 5.74
CA LYS A 174 -2.26 21.23 5.08
C LYS A 174 -2.89 20.04 5.79
N MET A 175 -3.38 19.11 4.99
CA MET A 175 -3.80 17.78 5.41
C MET A 175 -2.77 16.77 4.92
N VAL A 176 -2.29 15.91 5.80
CA VAL A 176 -1.29 14.88 5.47
C VAL A 176 -1.95 13.51 5.59
N LEU A 177 -2.02 12.78 4.47
CA LEU A 177 -2.47 11.40 4.45
C LEU A 177 -1.28 10.51 4.10
N ILE A 178 -0.97 9.55 4.97
CA ILE A 178 0.15 8.63 4.78
C ILE A 178 -0.42 7.27 4.38
N LEU A 179 -0.26 6.88 3.12
CA LEU A 179 -0.74 5.60 2.61
C LEU A 179 0.39 4.55 2.68
N THR A 180 0.20 3.53 3.51
CA THR A 180 1.25 2.54 3.84
C THR A 180 0.62 1.21 4.29
N ASP A 181 1.38 0.12 4.26
CA ASP A 181 1.07 -1.12 4.99
C ASP A 181 1.77 -1.18 6.37
N GLY A 182 2.67 -0.23 6.63
CA GLY A 182 3.47 -0.12 7.85
C GLY A 182 4.51 -1.23 8.04
N VAL A 183 4.75 -2.11 7.06
CA VAL A 183 5.62 -3.29 7.24
C VAL A 183 7.11 -2.95 7.09
N GLY A 184 7.42 -1.88 6.35
CA GLY A 184 8.78 -1.44 6.04
C GLY A 184 9.66 -1.21 7.28
N ALA A 185 10.98 -1.32 7.09
CA ALA A 185 11.95 -1.25 8.19
C ALA A 185 11.92 0.10 8.92
N ALA A 186 11.61 1.17 8.18
CA ALA A 186 11.50 2.52 8.73
C ALA A 186 10.38 2.66 9.78
N TRP A 187 9.26 1.93 9.62
CA TRP A 187 8.19 1.89 10.60
C TRP A 187 8.58 1.11 11.85
N LYS A 188 9.10 -0.10 11.67
CA LYS A 188 9.54 -0.97 12.78
C LYS A 188 10.64 -0.34 13.64
N ARG A 189 11.56 0.38 13.00
CA ARG A 189 12.67 1.11 13.66
C ARG A 189 12.29 2.52 14.10
N ARG A 190 11.04 2.94 13.91
CA ARG A 190 10.50 4.25 14.31
C ARG A 190 11.24 5.44 13.67
N LEU A 191 11.82 5.25 12.48
CA LEU A 191 12.63 6.28 11.81
C LEU A 191 11.78 7.49 11.38
N LEU A 192 10.47 7.31 11.18
CA LEU A 192 9.54 8.38 10.81
C LEU A 192 9.06 9.23 11.99
N TRP A 193 9.30 8.82 13.23
CA TRP A 193 8.69 9.47 14.40
C TRP A 193 8.99 10.98 14.51
N PRO A 194 10.22 11.46 14.24
CA PRO A 194 10.52 12.89 14.24
C PRO A 194 9.69 13.67 13.20
N ASP A 195 9.62 13.15 11.97
CA ASP A 195 8.84 13.75 10.87
C ASP A 195 7.35 13.76 11.20
N LEU A 196 6.80 12.64 11.68
CA LEU A 196 5.40 12.52 12.10
C LEU A 196 5.06 13.47 13.24
N ARG A 197 5.95 13.63 14.23
CA ARG A 197 5.76 14.57 15.34
C ARG A 197 5.70 16.01 14.83
N ARG A 198 6.66 16.39 13.98
CA ARG A 198 6.70 17.72 13.35
C ARG A 198 5.44 17.99 12.54
N TRP A 199 5.00 17.04 11.72
CA TRP A 199 3.79 17.21 10.90
C TRP A 199 2.53 17.28 11.77
N ALA A 200 2.38 16.40 12.76
CA ALA A 200 1.25 16.40 13.68
C ALA A 200 1.18 17.68 14.54
N GLY A 201 2.32 18.33 14.78
CA GLY A 201 2.40 19.63 15.43
C GLY A 201 1.78 20.78 14.62
N CYS A 202 1.90 20.73 13.29
CA CYS A 202 1.47 21.83 12.42
C CYS A 202 0.17 21.55 11.65
N HIS A 203 -0.09 20.28 11.34
CA HIS A 203 -1.03 19.85 10.31
C HIS A 203 -2.00 18.78 10.81
N THR A 204 -3.07 18.57 10.05
CA THR A 204 -4.00 17.46 10.26
C THR A 204 -3.40 16.21 9.61
N VAL A 205 -2.99 15.22 10.41
CA VAL A 205 -2.27 14.03 9.92
C VAL A 205 -3.08 12.78 10.21
N ALA A 206 -3.21 11.90 9.22
CA ALA A 206 -3.73 10.55 9.41
C ALA A 206 -2.92 9.53 8.59
N ILE A 207 -2.84 8.31 9.12
CA ILE A 207 -2.26 7.17 8.42
C ILE A 207 -3.40 6.34 7.83
N LEU A 208 -3.36 6.13 6.52
CA LEU A 208 -4.22 5.19 5.80
C LEU A 208 -3.46 3.88 5.64
N ASN A 209 -3.88 2.87 6.40
CA ASN A 209 -3.31 1.53 6.30
C ASN A 209 -4.04 0.73 5.21
N VAL A 210 -3.28 0.22 4.23
CA VAL A 210 -3.82 -0.64 3.16
C VAL A 210 -4.16 -2.04 3.65
N LEU A 211 -3.52 -2.50 4.74
CA LEU A 211 -3.85 -3.76 5.38
C LEU A 211 -5.20 -3.66 6.10
N PRO A 212 -6.02 -4.72 6.05
CA PRO A 212 -7.18 -4.82 6.93
C PRO A 212 -6.80 -4.69 8.41
N HIS A 213 -7.67 -4.09 9.21
CA HIS A 213 -7.39 -3.80 10.63
C HIS A 213 -6.90 -5.03 11.43
N TYR A 214 -7.47 -6.20 11.17
CA TYR A 214 -7.07 -7.45 11.86
C TYR A 214 -5.63 -7.88 11.54
N ASN A 215 -5.04 -7.40 10.44
CA ASN A 215 -3.66 -7.67 10.02
C ASN A 215 -2.65 -6.58 10.44
N TRP A 216 -3.07 -5.54 11.16
CA TRP A 216 -2.14 -4.47 11.57
C TRP A 216 -1.04 -4.93 12.53
N HIS A 217 -1.22 -6.08 13.18
CA HIS A 217 -0.18 -6.71 14.00
C HIS A 217 1.08 -7.09 13.20
N LEU A 218 0.97 -7.20 11.86
CA LEU A 218 2.11 -7.43 10.95
C LEU A 218 2.90 -6.15 10.63
N SER A 219 2.29 -4.99 10.87
CA SER A 219 2.89 -3.68 10.65
C SER A 219 3.73 -3.24 11.86
N GLY A 220 4.69 -2.34 11.64
CA GLY A 220 5.39 -1.62 12.70
C GLY A 220 4.57 -0.48 13.33
N ILE A 221 3.29 -0.35 12.97
CA ILE A 221 2.39 0.70 13.45
C ILE A 221 1.50 0.11 14.54
N HIS A 222 1.89 0.34 15.80
CA HIS A 222 1.12 -0.13 16.94
C HIS A 222 0.08 0.91 17.34
N THR A 223 -1.19 0.53 17.28
CA THR A 223 -2.31 1.44 17.56
C THR A 223 -2.98 1.13 18.88
N ARG A 224 -3.45 2.17 19.57
CA ARG A 224 -4.37 2.06 20.71
C ARG A 224 -5.72 2.69 20.36
N SER A 225 -6.81 2.15 20.90
CA SER A 225 -8.15 2.72 20.71
C SER A 225 -8.42 3.80 21.76
N LEU A 226 -8.61 5.06 21.34
CA LEU A 226 -8.96 6.18 22.21
C LEU A 226 -10.26 6.85 21.77
N ARG A 227 -10.94 7.52 22.71
CA ARG A 227 -11.96 8.53 22.40
C ARG A 227 -11.27 9.87 22.21
N LEU A 228 -11.38 10.44 21.01
CA LEU A 228 -10.78 11.74 20.65
C LEU A 228 -11.86 12.77 20.35
N ARG A 229 -11.58 14.04 20.64
CA ARG A 229 -12.33 15.19 20.13
C ARG A 229 -11.37 16.27 19.61
N THR A 230 -11.85 17.10 18.70
CA THR A 230 -11.07 18.26 18.21
C THR A 230 -11.34 19.49 19.08
N SER A 231 -10.33 20.34 19.26
CA SER A 231 -10.53 21.68 19.87
C SER A 231 -11.33 22.60 18.94
N HIS A 232 -11.10 22.50 17.64
CA HIS A 232 -11.84 23.17 16.58
C HIS A 232 -11.83 22.35 15.29
N PRO A 233 -12.80 22.56 14.38
CA PRO A 233 -12.88 21.79 13.16
C PRO A 233 -11.60 21.88 12.33
N GLY A 234 -11.16 20.73 11.82
CA GLY A 234 -9.92 20.61 11.05
C GLY A 234 -8.68 21.13 11.78
N CYS A 235 -8.57 20.94 13.11
CA CYS A 235 -7.36 21.31 13.84
C CYS A 235 -6.18 20.40 13.53
N ALA A 236 -4.96 20.91 13.71
CA ALA A 236 -3.76 20.08 13.72
C ALA A 236 -3.83 19.02 14.83
N ASN A 237 -3.07 17.93 14.68
CA ASN A 237 -3.14 16.82 15.61
C ASN A 237 -2.70 17.19 17.05
N ARG A 238 -1.84 18.19 17.23
CA ARG A 238 -1.49 18.74 18.57
C ARG A 238 -2.69 19.27 19.36
N ALA A 239 -3.80 19.57 18.68
CA ALA A 239 -5.00 20.09 19.30
C ALA A 239 -6.13 19.04 19.39
N LEU A 240 -5.79 17.76 19.14
CA LEU A 240 -6.65 16.62 19.47
C LEU A 240 -6.61 16.37 20.97
N LEU A 241 -7.78 16.16 21.55
CA LEU A 241 -7.97 15.97 22.97
C LEU A 241 -8.46 14.54 23.20
N ALA A 242 -7.65 13.74 23.89
CA ALA A 242 -8.04 12.41 24.33
C ALA A 242 -8.88 12.51 25.61
N GLU A 243 -9.96 11.73 25.68
CA GLU A 243 -10.67 11.56 26.94
C GLU A 243 -9.97 10.53 27.82
N PRO A 244 -9.94 10.74 29.15
CA PRO A 244 -9.51 9.71 30.09
C PRO A 244 -10.31 8.42 29.85
N SER A 245 -9.62 7.28 29.82
CA SER A 245 -10.29 5.99 29.70
C SER A 245 -11.06 5.70 31.00
N ASP A 246 -12.31 5.24 30.92
CA ASP A 246 -13.16 4.86 32.07
C ASP A 246 -12.65 3.60 32.81
N SER A 247 -11.40 3.18 32.59
CA SER A 247 -10.82 2.02 33.28
C SER A 247 -10.42 2.45 34.68
N PRO A 248 -10.85 1.74 35.75
CA PRO A 248 -10.46 2.10 37.11
C PRO A 248 -8.94 1.98 37.23
N SER A 249 -8.27 3.13 37.34
CA SER A 249 -6.85 3.18 37.71
C SER A 249 -6.67 2.39 39.01
N LEU A 250 -5.68 1.50 39.05
CA LEU A 250 -5.32 0.82 40.29
C LEU A 250 -4.96 1.90 41.35
N PRO A 251 -5.43 1.77 42.61
CA PRO A 251 -5.10 2.74 43.65
C PRO A 251 -3.59 2.75 43.88
N GLY A 252 -2.91 3.83 43.47
CA GLY A 252 -1.45 3.96 43.52
C GLY A 252 -0.84 4.63 42.29
N GLU A 253 -1.55 4.66 41.16
CA GLU A 253 -1.13 5.39 39.95
C GLU A 253 -1.66 6.84 39.92
N ALA A 254 -1.52 7.56 41.03
CA ALA A 254 -1.71 9.01 41.05
C ALA A 254 -0.33 9.68 41.13
N GLY A 255 0.20 10.08 39.97
CA GLY A 255 1.41 10.90 39.82
C GLY A 255 1.45 11.54 38.42
N PRO A 256 2.02 12.75 38.27
CA PRO A 256 1.47 13.85 37.48
C PRO A 256 1.86 13.84 35.98
N GLU A 257 1.19 14.74 35.25
CA GLU A 257 1.39 15.11 33.84
C GLU A 257 0.70 14.22 32.81
N GLN A 258 -0.36 14.78 32.20
CA GLN A 258 -0.80 14.37 30.87
C GLN A 258 0.42 14.54 29.95
N CYS A 259 1.21 13.48 29.77
CA CYS A 259 2.27 13.46 28.78
C CYS A 259 1.70 14.03 27.48
N ALA A 260 2.33 15.08 26.95
CA ALA A 260 1.91 15.77 25.72
C ALA A 260 2.21 14.91 24.48
N SER A 261 1.71 13.68 24.50
CA SER A 261 1.77 12.75 23.38
C SER A 261 0.92 13.29 22.23
N LEU A 262 1.43 13.16 21.01
CA LEU A 262 0.66 13.45 19.80
C LEU A 262 -0.07 12.19 19.36
N PHE A 263 -1.34 12.34 19.00
CA PHE A 263 -2.16 11.25 18.47
C PHE A 263 -2.30 11.39 16.96
N ILE A 264 -1.94 10.33 16.24
CA ILE A 264 -2.16 10.24 14.79
C ILE A 264 -3.19 9.15 14.53
N PRO A 265 -4.41 9.51 14.09
CA PRO A 265 -5.41 8.52 13.67
C PRO A 265 -4.86 7.58 12.60
N VAL A 266 -5.07 6.29 12.79
CA VAL A 266 -4.74 5.21 11.85
C VAL A 266 -6.05 4.61 11.36
N LEU A 267 -6.24 4.58 10.05
CA LEU A 267 -7.49 4.26 9.40
C LEU A 267 -7.26 3.14 8.40
N GLU A 268 -8.11 2.13 8.35
CA GLU A 268 -8.14 1.19 7.23
C GLU A 268 -8.64 1.94 5.97
N ILE A 269 -8.15 1.59 4.78
CA ILE A 269 -8.65 2.16 3.51
C ILE A 269 -10.06 1.65 3.14
N ARG A 270 -11.04 1.99 3.99
CA ARG A 270 -12.46 1.72 3.81
C ARG A 270 -13.28 2.93 4.23
N LYS A 271 -14.34 3.21 3.47
CA LYS A 271 -15.28 4.31 3.70
C LYS A 271 -15.62 4.55 5.17
N ARG A 272 -16.00 3.50 5.92
CA ARG A 272 -16.42 3.63 7.33
C ARG A 272 -15.37 4.31 8.23
N TRP A 273 -14.10 4.05 8.00
CA TRP A 273 -12.99 4.58 8.81
C TRP A 273 -12.72 6.04 8.45
N LEU A 274 -12.73 6.36 7.16
CA LEU A 274 -12.60 7.75 6.70
C LEU A 274 -13.82 8.60 7.08
N ASP A 275 -15.04 8.04 7.06
CA ASP A 275 -16.25 8.70 7.56
C ASP A 275 -16.12 9.02 9.05
N GLN A 276 -15.62 8.06 9.85
CA GLN A 276 -15.43 8.23 11.28
C GLN A 276 -14.38 9.30 11.58
N TRP A 277 -13.29 9.31 10.83
CA TRP A 277 -12.27 10.35 10.91
C TRP A 277 -12.81 11.72 10.48
N ALA A 278 -13.57 11.80 9.39
CA ALA A 278 -14.21 13.04 8.97
C ALA A 278 -15.17 13.56 10.05
N ARG A 279 -15.94 12.68 10.70
CA ARG A 279 -16.78 13.05 11.85
C ARG A 279 -15.96 13.61 13.01
N LEU A 280 -14.81 13.02 13.34
CA LEU A 280 -13.90 13.58 14.35
C LEU A 280 -13.48 15.00 13.98
N LEU A 281 -13.06 15.22 12.73
CA LEU A 281 -12.58 16.52 12.26
C LEU A 281 -13.65 17.61 12.24
N MET A 282 -14.93 17.24 12.11
CA MET A 282 -16.05 18.20 12.16
C MET A 282 -16.60 18.41 13.58
N SER A 283 -16.38 17.45 14.49
CA SER A 283 -17.04 17.44 15.81
C SER A 283 -16.17 18.08 16.89
N ARG A 284 -16.64 19.18 17.47
CA ARG A 284 -16.03 19.79 18.68
C ARG A 284 -16.40 19.11 19.98
N ARG A 285 -17.65 18.63 20.10
CA ARG A 285 -18.25 18.24 21.38
C ARG A 285 -18.29 16.74 21.63
N LEU A 286 -18.56 15.97 20.58
CA LEU A 286 -18.74 14.53 20.72
C LEU A 286 -17.41 13.81 20.51
N PRO A 287 -16.93 13.06 21.52
CA PRO A 287 -15.78 12.20 21.33
C PRO A 287 -16.09 11.11 20.30
N VAL A 288 -15.12 10.84 19.44
CA VAL A 288 -15.18 9.79 18.43
C VAL A 288 -14.08 8.78 18.75
N ARG A 289 -14.45 7.49 18.82
CA ARG A 289 -13.47 6.42 19.00
C ARG A 289 -12.59 6.31 17.75
N GLN A 290 -11.28 6.27 17.93
CA GLN A 290 -10.28 6.16 16.86
C GLN A 290 -9.17 5.21 17.28
N HIS A 291 -8.62 4.46 16.32
CA HIS A 291 -7.33 3.83 16.48
C HIS A 291 -6.25 4.88 16.23
N VAL A 292 -5.29 5.00 17.14
CA VAL A 292 -4.25 6.04 17.07
C VAL A 292 -2.88 5.45 17.25
N LEU A 293 -1.93 5.92 16.47
CA LEU A 293 -0.51 5.87 16.78
C LEU A 293 -0.22 6.99 17.78
N GLU A 294 0.29 6.64 18.94
CA GLU A 294 0.75 7.60 19.94
C GLU A 294 2.24 7.87 19.75
N ILE A 295 2.60 9.13 19.60
CA ILE A 295 3.99 9.58 19.51
C ILE A 295 4.35 10.31 20.81
N PRO A 296 5.29 9.79 21.61
CA PRO A 296 5.67 10.40 22.87
C PRO A 296 6.42 11.72 22.65
N GLU A 297 6.69 12.44 23.75
CA GLU A 297 7.48 13.68 23.74
C GLU A 297 8.92 13.50 23.26
N GLU A 298 9.54 14.60 22.82
CA GLU A 298 10.85 14.63 22.14
C GLU A 298 11.97 13.90 22.91
N GLY A 299 11.89 13.87 24.24
CA GLY A 299 12.85 13.16 25.10
C GLY A 299 12.85 11.62 24.96
N ASP A 300 11.74 11.02 24.49
CA ASP A 300 11.61 9.56 24.32
C ASP A 300 11.62 9.13 22.83
N VAL A 301 11.41 10.07 21.91
CA VAL A 301 11.52 9.85 20.45
C VAL A 301 12.97 9.49 20.04
N GLY A 302 13.96 9.86 20.87
CA GLY A 302 15.38 9.56 20.65
C GLY A 302 15.74 8.07 20.80
N THR A 303 14.90 7.26 21.43
CA THR A 303 15.15 5.82 21.62
C THR A 303 14.80 5.06 20.35
N ARG A 304 15.67 5.20 19.33
CA ARG A 304 15.60 4.38 18.12
C ARG A 304 15.62 2.91 18.54
N VAL A 305 14.64 2.16 18.08
CA VAL A 305 14.69 0.71 18.24
C VAL A 305 15.86 0.25 17.37
N ALA A 306 16.94 -0.20 18.02
CA ALA A 306 18.02 -0.88 17.32
C ALA A 306 17.37 -1.90 16.40
N ALA A 307 17.85 -2.00 15.15
CA ALA A 307 17.35 -3.05 14.27
C ALA A 307 17.40 -4.34 15.09
N PRO A 308 16.28 -5.08 15.27
CA PRO A 308 16.36 -6.36 15.94
C PRO A 308 17.49 -7.10 15.25
N ALA A 309 18.48 -7.59 16.03
CA ALA A 309 19.57 -8.41 15.51
C ALA A 309 18.91 -9.40 14.56
N GLY A 310 19.26 -9.30 13.27
CA GLY A 310 18.33 -9.61 12.20
C GLY A 310 17.65 -10.94 12.45
N ALA A 311 16.32 -10.95 12.58
CA ALA A 311 15.55 -12.19 12.42
C ALA A 311 15.65 -12.75 10.97
N GLY A 312 16.60 -12.25 10.17
CA GLY A 312 17.02 -12.73 8.87
C GLY A 312 18.53 -12.93 8.73
N GLU A 313 19.32 -12.89 9.81
CA GLU A 313 20.66 -13.48 9.79
C GLU A 313 20.57 -14.94 10.27
N LEU A 314 21.16 -15.84 9.48
CA LEU A 314 21.52 -17.24 9.81
C LEU A 314 20.49 -18.36 9.56
N ASP A 315 19.61 -18.26 8.56
CA ASP A 315 19.16 -19.50 7.91
C ASP A 315 19.33 -19.43 6.40
N THR A 316 20.44 -19.94 5.91
CA THR A 316 20.69 -20.10 4.48
C THR A 316 19.92 -21.29 3.90
N ASP A 317 19.25 -22.10 4.73
CA ASP A 317 18.53 -23.28 4.29
C ASP A 317 17.17 -22.90 3.64
N PRO A 318 17.01 -23.14 2.33
CA PRO A 318 15.75 -22.87 1.63
C PRO A 318 14.57 -23.67 2.19
N ASP A 319 14.78 -24.89 2.67
CA ASP A 319 13.70 -25.76 3.17
C ASP A 319 13.08 -25.19 4.44
N ARG A 320 13.93 -24.73 5.38
CA ARG A 320 13.46 -24.11 6.62
C ARG A 320 12.71 -22.81 6.35
N ARG A 321 13.20 -21.96 5.45
CA ARG A 321 12.49 -20.73 5.06
C ARG A 321 11.10 -21.01 4.50
N ILE A 322 10.99 -22.00 3.62
CA ILE A 322 9.70 -22.40 3.03
C ILE A 322 8.78 -23.00 4.09
N ALA A 323 9.31 -23.82 5.03
CA ALA A 323 8.53 -24.36 6.12
C ALA A 323 7.99 -23.25 7.05
N THR A 324 8.84 -22.29 7.45
CA THR A 324 8.43 -21.12 8.24
C THR A 324 7.35 -20.32 7.53
N PHE A 325 7.53 -20.05 6.23
CA PHE A 325 6.52 -19.34 5.45
C PHE A 325 5.21 -20.12 5.39
N ARG A 326 5.25 -21.43 5.11
CA ARG A 326 4.06 -22.29 5.05
C ARG A 326 3.28 -22.31 6.38
N THR A 327 3.96 -22.20 7.52
CA THR A 327 3.30 -22.15 8.83
C THR A 327 2.66 -20.80 9.15
N ALA A 328 3.20 -19.70 8.60
CA ALA A 328 2.75 -18.34 8.90
C ALA A 328 1.78 -17.77 7.86
N ALA A 329 1.85 -18.26 6.62
CA ALA A 329 1.08 -17.74 5.49
C ALA A 329 -0.26 -18.45 5.32
N SER A 330 -1.19 -17.79 4.63
CA SER A 330 -2.42 -18.42 4.16
C SER A 330 -2.12 -19.49 3.11
N GLU A 331 -3.07 -20.39 2.87
CA GLU A 331 -2.97 -21.37 1.78
C GLU A 331 -2.86 -20.68 0.41
N ASN A 332 -3.63 -19.59 0.20
CA ASN A 332 -3.59 -18.78 -1.02
C ASN A 332 -2.20 -18.16 -1.23
N SER A 333 -1.62 -17.57 -0.18
CA SER A 333 -0.26 -17.00 -0.22
C SER A 333 0.79 -18.05 -0.57
N PHE A 334 0.71 -19.24 0.03
CA PHE A 334 1.67 -20.32 -0.24
C PHE A 334 1.54 -20.84 -1.67
N ALA A 335 0.32 -21.12 -2.12
CA ALA A 335 0.07 -21.63 -3.45
C ALA A 335 0.40 -20.58 -4.54
N LEU A 336 0.18 -19.29 -4.27
CA LEU A 336 0.61 -18.20 -5.15
C LEU A 336 2.15 -18.11 -5.20
N ALA A 337 2.86 -18.27 -4.08
CA ALA A 337 4.33 -18.28 -4.09
C ALA A 337 4.90 -19.40 -4.98
N VAL A 338 4.26 -20.57 -4.99
CA VAL A 338 4.62 -21.69 -5.87
C VAL A 338 4.43 -21.32 -7.35
N LEU A 339 3.33 -20.64 -7.71
CA LEU A 339 3.12 -20.16 -9.07
C LEU A 339 4.15 -19.09 -9.47
N LEU A 340 4.46 -18.15 -8.58
CA LEU A 340 5.44 -17.10 -8.81
C LEU A 340 6.86 -17.65 -9.00
N ALA A 341 7.19 -18.80 -8.40
CA ALA A 341 8.47 -19.47 -8.61
C ALA A 341 8.73 -19.85 -10.09
N ALA A 342 7.67 -19.93 -10.91
CA ALA A 342 7.76 -20.20 -12.34
C ALA A 342 7.95 -18.95 -13.23
N ALA A 343 8.15 -17.76 -12.66
CA ALA A 343 8.18 -16.52 -13.43
C ALA A 343 9.32 -15.55 -13.08
N PRO A 344 9.76 -14.71 -14.04
CA PRO A 344 10.58 -13.53 -13.76
C PRO A 344 9.73 -12.48 -13.03
N LEU A 345 10.17 -12.02 -11.87
CA LEU A 345 9.29 -11.25 -10.99
C LEU A 345 9.50 -9.75 -11.11
N ASN A 346 8.43 -9.09 -11.52
CA ASN A 346 8.13 -7.70 -11.22
C ASN A 346 6.66 -7.63 -10.77
N ARG A 347 6.22 -6.47 -10.28
CA ARG A 347 4.85 -6.33 -9.73
C ARG A 347 3.77 -6.68 -10.74
N HIS A 348 3.98 -6.39 -12.03
CA HIS A 348 3.01 -6.64 -13.09
C HIS A 348 2.90 -8.12 -13.43
N VAL A 349 4.02 -8.82 -13.53
CA VAL A 349 4.04 -10.28 -13.73
C VAL A 349 3.43 -11.00 -12.53
N MET A 350 3.72 -10.52 -11.30
CA MET A 350 3.13 -11.09 -10.09
C MET A 350 1.61 -10.94 -10.07
N GLN A 351 1.09 -9.76 -10.43
CA GLN A 351 -0.36 -9.53 -10.51
C GLN A 351 -1.00 -10.30 -11.67
N LEU A 352 -0.37 -10.34 -12.84
CA LEU A 352 -0.84 -11.14 -13.98
C LEU A 352 -1.08 -12.59 -13.57
N ILE A 353 -0.10 -13.20 -12.90
CA ILE A 353 -0.20 -14.60 -12.45
C ILE A 353 -1.29 -14.76 -11.39
N ALA A 354 -1.38 -13.83 -10.44
CA ALA A 354 -2.42 -13.87 -9.41
C ALA A 354 -3.82 -13.79 -10.04
N VAL A 355 -4.07 -12.82 -10.91
CA VAL A 355 -5.38 -12.60 -11.56
C VAL A 355 -5.78 -13.79 -12.43
N GLU A 356 -4.87 -14.32 -13.25
CA GLU A 356 -5.20 -15.35 -14.24
C GLU A 356 -5.22 -16.77 -13.67
N LEU A 357 -4.39 -17.07 -12.67
CA LEU A 357 -4.19 -18.43 -12.17
C LEU A 357 -4.63 -18.63 -10.71
N MET A 358 -4.88 -17.55 -9.96
CA MET A 358 -5.27 -17.59 -8.55
C MET A 358 -6.29 -16.48 -8.21
N PRO A 359 -7.50 -16.49 -8.80
CA PRO A 359 -8.49 -15.43 -8.59
C PRO A 359 -8.98 -15.28 -7.14
N GLU A 360 -8.76 -16.31 -6.31
CA GLU A 360 -9.05 -16.32 -4.87
C GLU A 360 -8.01 -15.55 -4.04
N ALA A 361 -6.82 -15.29 -4.60
CA ALA A 361 -5.77 -14.55 -3.90
C ALA A 361 -6.00 -13.04 -4.00
N ASP A 362 -5.67 -12.34 -2.93
CA ASP A 362 -5.78 -10.88 -2.86
C ASP A 362 -4.41 -10.17 -2.77
N ALA A 363 -4.43 -8.84 -2.70
CA ALA A 363 -3.21 -8.04 -2.56
C ALA A 363 -2.50 -8.31 -1.21
N GLY A 364 -3.22 -8.73 -0.18
CA GLY A 364 -2.67 -9.15 1.10
C GLY A 364 -1.85 -10.44 0.97
N ASP A 365 -2.33 -11.41 0.19
CA ASP A 365 -1.58 -12.64 -0.09
C ASP A 365 -0.26 -12.35 -0.80
N LEU A 366 -0.29 -11.49 -1.84
CA LEU A 366 0.92 -11.08 -2.54
C LEU A 366 1.87 -10.28 -1.63
N ALA A 367 1.35 -9.40 -0.77
CA ALA A 367 2.14 -8.67 0.21
C ALA A 367 2.80 -9.59 1.26
N ALA A 368 2.12 -10.66 1.67
CA ALA A 368 2.68 -11.67 2.57
C ALA A 368 3.89 -12.37 1.94
N ILE A 369 3.82 -12.70 0.64
CA ILE A 369 4.97 -13.28 -0.09
C ILE A 369 6.14 -12.29 -0.16
N LEU A 370 5.86 -11.02 -0.49
CA LEU A 370 6.88 -9.96 -0.58
C LEU A 370 7.57 -9.67 0.77
N THR A 371 6.92 -9.99 1.89
CA THR A 371 7.44 -9.76 3.26
C THR A 371 7.95 -11.03 3.94
N SER A 372 7.73 -12.20 3.34
CA SER A 372 8.09 -13.52 3.87
C SER A 372 9.59 -13.74 4.11
N GLY A 373 10.46 -12.94 3.47
CA GLY A 373 11.89 -13.21 3.43
C GLY A 373 12.29 -14.34 2.47
N LEU A 374 11.38 -14.79 1.60
CA LEU A 374 11.67 -15.67 0.46
C LEU A 374 12.16 -14.89 -0.77
N ILE A 375 11.71 -13.64 -0.91
CA ILE A 375 12.01 -12.75 -2.04
C ILE A 375 12.92 -11.60 -1.58
N THR A 376 13.83 -11.20 -2.46
CA THR A 376 14.66 -10.00 -2.33
C THR A 376 14.50 -9.09 -3.55
N THR A 377 14.82 -7.81 -3.39
CA THR A 377 14.99 -6.89 -4.52
C THR A 377 16.30 -7.21 -5.23
N VAL A 378 16.32 -7.01 -6.54
CA VAL A 378 17.53 -7.10 -7.35
C VAL A 378 18.21 -5.73 -7.34
N ASP A 379 19.44 -5.65 -6.83
CA ASP A 379 20.14 -4.37 -6.57
C ASP A 379 20.63 -3.65 -7.85
N ASP A 380 20.64 -4.34 -9.00
CA ASP A 380 21.11 -3.82 -10.30
C ASP A 380 20.08 -2.99 -11.07
N VAL A 381 18.91 -2.69 -10.49
CA VAL A 381 17.88 -1.84 -11.13
C VAL A 381 18.06 -0.40 -10.64
N PRO A 382 18.43 0.56 -11.49
CA PRO A 382 18.58 1.96 -11.09
C PRO A 382 17.29 2.50 -10.46
N ASP A 383 17.41 3.26 -9.36
CA ASP A 383 16.32 3.87 -8.57
C ASP A 383 15.31 4.73 -9.37
N HIS A 384 15.57 4.99 -10.66
CA HIS A 384 14.85 5.95 -11.51
C HIS A 384 14.28 5.36 -12.79
N HIS A 385 14.19 4.03 -12.91
CA HIS A 385 13.42 3.45 -13.99
C HIS A 385 12.51 2.37 -13.44
N ASP A 386 11.21 2.54 -13.64
CA ASP A 386 10.24 1.47 -13.43
C ASP A 386 9.72 0.98 -14.79
N PRO A 387 10.59 0.34 -15.61
CA PRO A 387 10.14 -0.22 -16.86
C PRO A 387 9.55 -1.60 -16.53
N PHE A 388 8.32 -1.81 -16.97
CA PHE A 388 7.55 -3.05 -16.76
C PHE A 388 8.23 -4.30 -17.33
N ASP A 389 9.31 -4.12 -18.10
CA ASP A 389 10.11 -5.13 -18.77
C ASP A 389 11.38 -5.51 -17.99
N ALA A 390 11.58 -5.04 -16.76
CA ALA A 390 12.70 -5.43 -15.90
C ALA A 390 12.29 -6.45 -14.82
N VAL A 391 13.25 -7.25 -14.36
CA VAL A 391 13.10 -8.13 -13.19
C VAL A 391 13.53 -7.37 -11.94
N THR A 392 12.56 -6.99 -11.10
CA THR A 392 12.81 -6.19 -9.88
C THR A 392 12.98 -7.07 -8.64
N PHE A 393 12.43 -8.29 -8.68
CA PHE A 393 12.42 -9.22 -7.56
C PHE A 393 12.98 -10.58 -7.97
N ASP A 394 13.67 -11.25 -7.07
CA ASP A 394 14.04 -12.66 -7.22
C ASP A 394 13.92 -13.39 -5.89
N PHE A 395 13.76 -14.71 -5.97
CA PHE A 395 13.82 -15.56 -4.79
C PHE A 395 15.26 -15.68 -4.28
N LEU A 396 15.40 -15.84 -2.97
CA LEU A 396 16.68 -16.21 -2.38
C LEU A 396 17.20 -17.54 -2.98
N PRO A 397 18.52 -17.76 -2.96
CA PRO A 397 19.13 -18.96 -3.55
C PRO A 397 18.43 -20.26 -3.09
N GLY A 398 18.11 -21.15 -4.03
CA GLY A 398 17.50 -22.46 -3.77
C GLY A 398 15.99 -22.46 -3.50
N VAL A 399 15.41 -21.32 -3.08
CA VAL A 399 13.97 -21.23 -2.74
C VAL A 399 13.10 -21.46 -3.97
N ARG A 400 13.47 -20.89 -5.12
CA ARG A 400 12.72 -21.03 -6.38
C ARG A 400 12.60 -22.50 -6.79
N GLN A 401 13.72 -23.22 -6.84
CA GLN A 401 13.77 -24.63 -7.24
C GLN A 401 12.94 -25.49 -6.29
N ARG A 402 13.03 -25.20 -4.98
CA ARG A 402 12.29 -25.93 -3.98
C ARG A 402 10.78 -25.69 -4.07
N LEU A 403 10.33 -24.43 -4.24
CA LEU A 403 8.92 -24.11 -4.47
C LEU A 403 8.38 -24.78 -5.74
N LEU A 404 9.15 -24.76 -6.84
CA LEU A 404 8.77 -25.44 -8.08
C LEU A 404 8.62 -26.95 -7.90
N SER A 405 9.46 -27.59 -7.07
CA SER A 405 9.33 -29.03 -6.76
C SER A 405 8.06 -29.40 -6.00
N LEU A 406 7.41 -28.42 -5.34
CA LEU A 406 6.14 -28.59 -4.65
C LEU A 406 4.94 -28.27 -5.55
N GLY A 407 5.18 -27.67 -6.73
CA GLY A 407 4.16 -27.28 -7.68
C GLY A 407 3.76 -28.39 -8.65
N GLU A 408 2.60 -28.20 -9.28
CA GLU A 408 2.13 -29.10 -10.33
C GLU A 408 2.71 -28.71 -11.70
N THR A 409 3.26 -29.68 -12.44
CA THR A 409 3.76 -29.52 -13.81
C THR A 409 2.78 -28.76 -14.72
N LEU A 410 1.48 -29.07 -14.63
CA LEU A 410 0.45 -28.42 -15.45
C LEU A 410 0.34 -26.91 -15.16
N LYS A 411 0.43 -26.51 -13.88
CA LYS A 411 0.39 -25.10 -13.47
C LYS A 411 1.65 -24.37 -13.92
N THR A 412 2.82 -25.00 -13.82
CA THR A 412 4.09 -24.45 -14.34
C THR A 412 4.01 -24.18 -15.85
N ARG A 413 3.44 -25.10 -16.64
CA ARG A 413 3.22 -24.90 -18.08
C ARG A 413 2.21 -23.78 -18.37
N LYS A 414 1.15 -23.65 -17.56
CA LYS A 414 0.20 -22.52 -17.67
C LYS A 414 0.89 -21.17 -17.43
N VAL A 415 1.79 -21.08 -16.44
CA VAL A 415 2.60 -19.87 -16.22
C VAL A 415 3.45 -19.57 -17.45
N ALA A 416 4.17 -20.56 -17.99
CA ALA A 416 4.97 -20.37 -19.21
C ALA A 416 4.14 -19.85 -20.40
N LYS A 417 2.92 -20.37 -20.58
CA LYS A 417 1.98 -19.88 -21.61
C LYS A 417 1.55 -18.42 -21.39
N LEU A 418 1.28 -18.02 -20.15
CA LEU A 418 0.94 -16.64 -19.83
C LEU A 418 2.12 -15.70 -20.09
N LEU A 419 3.33 -16.10 -19.68
CA LEU A 419 4.54 -15.33 -19.93
C LEU A 419 4.82 -15.17 -21.43
N ASP A 420 4.62 -16.21 -22.23
CA ASP A 420 4.80 -16.11 -23.69
C ASP A 420 3.81 -15.12 -24.32
N THR A 421 2.54 -15.16 -23.88
CA THR A 421 1.48 -14.28 -24.36
C THR A 421 1.73 -12.81 -24.03
N HIS A 422 2.04 -12.52 -22.77
CA HIS A 422 2.07 -11.14 -22.26
C HIS A 422 3.48 -10.53 -22.23
N LEU A 423 4.50 -11.32 -21.88
CA LEU A 423 5.87 -10.85 -21.73
C LEU A 423 6.71 -11.09 -23.00
N GLY A 424 6.42 -12.13 -23.80
CA GLY A 424 7.12 -12.43 -25.05
C GLY A 424 7.13 -11.32 -26.12
N PRO A 425 6.05 -10.51 -26.27
CA PRO A 425 6.07 -9.33 -27.15
C PRO A 425 7.01 -8.21 -26.66
N LEU A 426 7.17 -8.07 -25.34
CA LEU A 426 7.91 -6.98 -24.70
C LEU A 426 9.38 -7.33 -24.45
N VAL A 427 9.65 -8.57 -24.07
CA VAL A 427 10.97 -9.08 -23.70
C VAL A 427 11.37 -10.18 -24.68
N PRO A 428 12.30 -9.92 -25.62
CA PRO A 428 12.73 -10.89 -26.63
C PRO A 428 13.20 -12.23 -26.04
N ALA A 429 13.83 -12.23 -24.86
CA ALA A 429 14.29 -13.44 -24.18
C ALA A 429 13.14 -14.40 -23.80
N MET A 430 11.94 -13.85 -23.55
CA MET A 430 10.76 -14.61 -23.13
C MET A 430 9.92 -15.09 -24.31
N ARG A 431 10.19 -14.62 -25.53
CA ARG A 431 9.44 -15.00 -26.73
C ARG A 431 9.62 -16.48 -27.05
N GLY A 432 8.53 -17.19 -27.28
CA GLY A 432 8.48 -18.62 -27.58
C GLY A 432 8.69 -19.51 -26.35
N ILE A 433 8.58 -19.01 -25.12
CA ILE A 433 8.88 -19.81 -23.93
C ILE A 433 7.88 -20.96 -23.73
N ASP A 434 6.60 -20.79 -24.07
CA ASP A 434 5.60 -21.89 -24.04
C ASP A 434 6.05 -23.05 -24.94
N ARG A 435 6.52 -22.74 -26.15
CA ARG A 435 7.04 -23.74 -27.08
C ARG A 435 8.28 -24.45 -26.52
N ARG A 436 9.22 -23.70 -25.94
CA ARG A 436 10.45 -24.28 -25.35
C ARG A 436 10.16 -25.16 -24.14
N MET A 437 9.11 -24.89 -23.37
CA MET A 437 8.70 -25.75 -22.25
C MET A 437 7.92 -27.00 -22.70
N ARG A 438 7.36 -27.02 -23.91
CA ARG A 438 6.66 -28.20 -24.47
C ARG A 438 7.59 -29.11 -25.25
N SER A 439 8.48 -28.51 -26.04
CA SER A 439 9.44 -29.18 -26.92
C SER A 439 10.82 -28.55 -26.72
N PRO A 440 11.52 -28.87 -25.62
CA PRO A 440 12.81 -28.26 -25.31
C PRO A 440 13.90 -28.73 -26.30
N ASP A 441 14.70 -27.77 -26.75
CA ASP A 441 15.85 -27.97 -27.65
C ASP A 441 16.96 -26.98 -27.26
N PRO A 442 18.19 -27.44 -26.93
CA PRO A 442 19.33 -26.59 -26.59
C PRO A 442 19.68 -25.52 -27.63
N ALA A 443 19.37 -25.76 -28.91
CA ALA A 443 19.60 -24.80 -29.99
C ALA A 443 18.55 -23.68 -30.03
N SER A 444 17.36 -23.93 -29.47
CA SER A 444 16.24 -22.99 -29.49
C SER A 444 16.25 -21.97 -28.34
N THR A 445 17.06 -22.21 -27.31
CA THR A 445 17.20 -21.32 -26.15
C THR A 445 18.12 -20.13 -26.47
N PRO A 446 17.65 -18.87 -26.30
CA PRO A 446 18.47 -17.69 -26.53
C PRO A 446 19.75 -17.69 -25.68
N PRO A 447 20.91 -17.27 -26.20
CA PRO A 447 22.13 -17.18 -25.41
C PRO A 447 21.95 -16.13 -24.30
N PRO A 448 22.35 -16.44 -23.05
CA PRO A 448 22.25 -15.50 -21.94
C PRO A 448 23.23 -14.34 -22.14
N THR A 449 22.77 -13.12 -21.86
CA THR A 449 23.59 -11.91 -21.84
C THR A 449 23.46 -11.26 -20.46
N ARG A 450 24.33 -10.31 -20.11
CA ARG A 450 24.20 -9.58 -18.82
C ARG A 450 22.82 -8.94 -18.65
N ALA A 451 22.21 -8.44 -19.72
CA ALA A 451 20.87 -7.86 -19.67
C ALA A 451 19.75 -8.91 -19.52
N THR A 452 19.94 -10.13 -20.05
CA THR A 452 18.89 -11.16 -20.10
C THR A 452 19.06 -12.27 -19.07
N HIS A 453 20.13 -12.24 -18.28
CA HIS A 453 20.51 -13.35 -17.39
C HIS A 453 19.42 -13.71 -16.36
N HIS A 454 18.67 -12.74 -15.84
CA HIS A 454 17.56 -13.00 -14.93
C HIS A 454 16.46 -13.86 -15.57
N TYR A 455 16.11 -13.61 -16.84
CA TYR A 455 15.14 -14.41 -17.59
C TYR A 455 15.66 -15.82 -17.84
N SER A 456 16.93 -15.93 -18.26
CA SER A 456 17.57 -17.23 -18.49
C SER A 456 17.66 -18.08 -17.22
N ARG A 457 17.86 -17.48 -16.04
CA ARG A 457 17.81 -18.19 -14.75
C ARG A 457 16.43 -18.77 -14.45
N VAL A 458 15.36 -18.06 -14.80
CA VAL A 458 13.99 -18.57 -14.67
C VAL A 458 13.74 -19.70 -15.65
N GLU A 459 14.15 -19.56 -16.91
CA GLU A 459 14.03 -20.62 -17.91
C GLU A 459 14.76 -21.89 -17.48
N LEU A 460 15.97 -21.77 -16.93
CA LEU A 460 16.71 -22.89 -16.36
C LEU A 460 15.93 -23.56 -15.22
N ALA A 461 15.35 -22.77 -14.31
CA ALA A 461 14.56 -23.31 -13.20
C ALA A 461 13.32 -24.07 -13.68
N LEU A 462 12.64 -23.57 -14.71
CA LEU A 462 11.50 -24.24 -15.34
C LEU A 462 11.91 -25.56 -16.00
N LEU A 463 12.96 -25.55 -16.83
CA LEU A 463 13.47 -26.77 -17.48
C LEU A 463 13.90 -27.82 -16.44
N THR A 464 14.52 -27.38 -15.35
CA THR A 464 14.93 -28.26 -14.24
C THR A 464 13.72 -28.84 -13.52
N ALA A 465 12.68 -28.04 -13.26
CA ALA A 465 11.45 -28.53 -12.63
C ALA A 465 10.70 -29.54 -13.52
N LEU A 466 10.73 -29.34 -14.84
CA LEU A 466 10.12 -30.23 -15.84
C LEU A 466 11.03 -31.41 -16.23
N SER A 467 12.21 -31.52 -15.65
CA SER A 467 13.22 -32.52 -16.04
C SER A 467 12.82 -33.98 -15.77
N GLY A 468 11.89 -34.18 -14.84
CA GLY A 468 11.25 -35.47 -14.59
C GLY A 468 10.31 -35.92 -15.72
N ASP A 469 9.90 -35.01 -16.61
CA ASP A 469 8.96 -35.31 -17.69
C ASP A 469 9.65 -35.95 -18.90
N SER A 470 10.90 -35.58 -19.23
CA SER A 470 11.63 -36.17 -20.37
C SER A 470 13.14 -35.88 -20.39
N HIS A 471 13.91 -36.71 -21.11
CA HIS A 471 15.35 -36.52 -21.33
C HIS A 471 15.71 -35.16 -21.97
N PRO A 472 14.99 -34.68 -23.01
CA PRO A 472 15.24 -33.36 -23.62
C PRO A 472 15.23 -32.18 -22.65
N HIS A 473 14.39 -32.21 -21.60
CA HIS A 473 14.36 -31.14 -20.58
C HIS A 473 15.67 -31.10 -19.79
N ARG A 474 16.21 -32.25 -19.38
CA ARG A 474 17.49 -32.35 -18.64
C ARG A 474 18.65 -31.84 -19.47
N GLU A 475 18.73 -32.26 -20.72
CA GLU A 475 19.80 -31.87 -21.65
C GLU A 475 19.79 -30.36 -21.91
N THR A 476 18.62 -29.80 -22.17
CA THR A 476 18.45 -28.34 -22.40
C THR A 476 18.78 -27.55 -21.14
N ALA A 477 18.37 -28.02 -19.95
CA ALA A 477 18.73 -27.39 -18.68
C ALA A 477 20.25 -27.36 -18.46
N GLN A 478 20.94 -28.49 -18.68
CA GLN A 478 22.41 -28.58 -18.53
C GLN A 478 23.14 -27.64 -19.50
N ALA A 479 22.72 -27.59 -20.77
CA ALA A 479 23.30 -26.70 -21.76
C ALA A 479 23.13 -25.22 -21.38
N LEU A 480 21.94 -24.83 -20.90
CA LEU A 480 21.69 -23.46 -20.45
C LEU A 480 22.47 -23.12 -19.17
N GLN A 481 22.61 -24.07 -18.26
CA GLN A 481 23.41 -23.89 -17.04
C GLN A 481 24.89 -23.61 -17.35
N CYS A 482 25.48 -24.35 -18.29
CA CYS A 482 26.86 -24.12 -18.72
C CYS A 482 27.04 -22.70 -19.31
N ARG A 483 26.15 -22.28 -20.20
CA ARG A 483 26.18 -20.93 -20.80
C ARG A 483 26.01 -19.81 -19.75
N LEU A 484 25.20 -20.05 -18.71
CA LEU A 484 25.02 -19.08 -17.62
C LEU A 484 26.28 -18.98 -16.72
N ALA A 485 26.95 -20.11 -16.46
CA ALA A 485 28.19 -20.13 -15.68
C ALA A 485 29.34 -19.39 -16.40
N GLU A 486 29.39 -19.44 -17.72
CA GLU A 486 30.39 -18.71 -18.52
C GLU A 486 30.18 -17.17 -18.50
N LEU A 487 28.96 -16.70 -18.24
CA LEU A 487 28.59 -15.28 -18.27
C LEU A 487 28.92 -14.54 -16.96
N LEU A 488 28.82 -15.23 -15.83
CA LEU A 488 28.98 -14.69 -14.47
C LEU A 488 30.20 -15.38 -13.81
N PRO A 489 31.42 -14.86 -14.00
CA PRO A 489 32.64 -15.44 -13.43
C PRO A 489 32.72 -15.34 -11.91
#